data_AF-A0A1F9L1Q9-F1
#
_entry.id   AF-A0A1F9L1Q9-F1
#
_cell.length_a   1.000
_cell.length_b   1.000
_cell.length_c   1.000
_cell.angle_alpha   90.00
_cell.angle_beta   90.00
_cell.angle_gamma   90.00
#
_symmetry.space_group_name_H-M   'P 1'
#
loop_
_entity.id
_entity.type
_entity.pdbx_description
1 polymer ?
#
loop_
_entity_poly.entity_id
_entity_poly.type
_entity_poly.pdbx_seq_one_letter_code
_entity_poly.pdbx_strand_id
1 'polypeptide(L)'
;MLKSIKKYLNKAKEEIAKEYDVGPEEMVVIDSEKKILPKIWTGVDLDGTLACLDRNASYDKVGEPVPAMMALVRKMINNGIRIKIFTARAEDPEQIPIIRKWLKDNNLPELEITNVKDYNMQRLYDDRCIQVERNTGRLIVDDK
;
A
#
# COMPACT_ATOMS: atom_id res chain seq x y z
N MET A 1 -10.40 -41.33 -3.84
CA MET A 1 -10.60 -40.17 -2.94
C MET A 1 -9.43 -39.96 -1.96
N LEU A 2 -9.13 -40.93 -1.08
CA LEU A 2 -8.06 -40.83 -0.06
C LEU A 2 -6.64 -40.55 -0.62
N LYS A 3 -6.28 -41.13 -1.77
CA LYS A 3 -4.98 -40.87 -2.44
C LYS A 3 -4.82 -39.41 -2.88
N SER A 4 -5.92 -38.73 -3.22
CA SER A 4 -5.92 -37.32 -3.65
C SER A 4 -5.69 -36.39 -2.45
N ILE A 5 -6.35 -36.68 -1.32
CA ILE A 5 -6.20 -35.94 -0.07
C ILE A 5 -4.77 -36.08 0.45
N LYS A 6 -4.20 -37.29 0.41
CA LYS A 6 -2.81 -37.53 0.84
C LYS A 6 -1.79 -36.80 -0.03
N LYS A 7 -2.03 -36.73 -1.35
CA LYS A 7 -1.22 -35.93 -2.29
C LYS A 7 -1.31 -34.43 -1.99
N TYR A 8 -2.51 -33.94 -1.68
CA TYR A 8 -2.74 -32.54 -1.32
C TYR A 8 -2.04 -32.17 -0.01
N LEU A 9 -2.17 -33.01 1.03
CA LEU A 9 -1.51 -32.79 2.33
C LEU A 9 0.02 -32.86 2.24
N ASN A 10 0.57 -33.73 1.39
CA ASN A 10 2.00 -33.78 1.15
C ASN A 10 2.49 -32.52 0.42
N LYS A 11 1.75 -32.06 -0.59
CA LYS A 11 2.05 -30.81 -1.30
C LYS A 11 1.95 -29.60 -0.37
N ALA A 12 0.93 -29.54 0.49
CA ALA A 12 0.79 -28.48 1.49
C ALA A 12 1.93 -28.51 2.51
N LYS A 13 2.38 -29.70 2.95
CA LYS A 13 3.58 -29.83 3.80
C LYS A 13 4.86 -29.40 3.09
N GLU A 14 5.03 -29.73 1.82
CA GLU A 14 6.15 -29.25 1.00
C GLU A 14 6.10 -27.74 0.78
N GLU A 15 4.92 -27.14 0.63
CA GLU A 15 4.74 -25.68 0.52
C GLU A 15 4.93 -24.95 1.86
N ILE A 16 4.56 -25.56 2.98
CA ILE A 16 4.82 -25.02 4.33
C ILE A 16 6.31 -25.15 4.69
N ALA A 17 6.97 -26.25 4.28
CA ALA A 17 8.40 -26.47 4.46
C ALA A 17 9.26 -25.63 3.49
N LYS A 18 8.67 -25.12 2.41
CA LYS A 18 9.17 -23.91 1.74
C LYS A 18 8.81 -22.72 2.61
N GLU A 19 9.45 -22.65 3.79
CA GLU A 19 9.77 -21.36 4.36
C GLU A 19 10.38 -20.54 3.24
N TYR A 20 9.66 -19.50 2.80
CA TYR A 20 10.30 -18.45 2.04
C TYR A 20 11.37 -17.93 2.97
N ASP A 21 12.62 -18.33 2.71
CA ASP A 21 13.79 -17.68 3.25
C ASP A 21 13.71 -16.23 2.76
N VAL A 22 13.03 -15.39 3.53
CA VAL A 22 13.05 -13.96 3.34
C VAL A 22 14.44 -13.58 3.83
N GLY A 23 15.41 -13.70 2.92
CA GLY A 23 16.75 -13.20 3.14
C GLY A 23 16.69 -11.75 3.67
N PRO A 24 17.77 -11.27 4.31
CA PRO A 24 17.76 -9.99 5.02
C PRO A 24 17.09 -8.92 4.16
N GLU A 25 16.04 -8.29 4.70
CA GLU A 25 15.18 -7.36 3.96
C GLU A 25 16.04 -6.40 3.15
N GLU A 26 15.96 -6.47 1.82
CA GLU A 26 16.71 -5.56 0.97
C GLU A 26 16.32 -4.13 1.34
N MET A 27 17.32 -3.34 1.67
CA MET A 27 17.20 -2.00 2.21
C MET A 27 17.53 -0.98 1.12
N VAL A 28 16.70 0.06 0.97
CA VAL A 28 16.89 1.14 -0.02
C VAL A 28 17.32 2.41 0.70
N VAL A 29 18.35 3.06 0.17
CA VAL A 29 18.79 4.39 0.58
C VAL A 29 18.02 5.42 -0.23
N ILE A 30 17.23 6.27 0.45
CA ILE A 30 16.53 7.40 -0.15
C ILE A 30 17.13 8.69 0.40
N ASP A 31 18.18 9.16 -0.29
CA ASP A 31 18.91 10.45 -0.28
C ASP A 31 19.10 11.29 1.00
N SER A 32 20.16 12.12 0.97
CA SER A 32 20.76 13.13 1.87
C SER A 32 20.94 12.81 3.37
N GLU A 33 20.06 12.04 4.01
CA GLU A 33 20.10 11.74 5.44
C GLU A 33 20.36 10.26 5.78
N LYS A 34 20.72 9.43 4.79
CA LYS A 34 20.96 7.98 4.97
C LYS A 34 19.77 7.27 5.66
N LYS A 35 18.53 7.62 5.30
CA LYS A 35 17.38 6.86 5.77
C LYS A 35 17.32 5.54 5.03
N ILE A 36 17.48 4.46 5.76
CA ILE A 36 17.41 3.10 5.24
C ILE A 36 15.98 2.59 5.45
N LEU A 37 15.23 2.37 4.37
CA LEU A 37 13.89 1.81 4.43
C LEU A 37 13.83 0.44 3.74
N PRO A 38 12.88 -0.44 4.11
CA PRO A 38 12.61 -1.66 3.36
C PRO A 38 12.34 -1.35 1.88
N LYS A 39 12.83 -2.21 0.99
CA LYS A 39 12.54 -2.11 -0.45
C LYS A 39 11.06 -2.31 -0.73
N ILE A 40 10.44 -3.25 -0.01
CA ILE A 40 9.00 -3.50 -0.04
C ILE A 40 8.24 -2.31 0.52
N TRP A 41 7.14 -1.94 -0.14
CA TRP A 41 6.31 -0.83 0.30
C TRP A 41 4.81 -1.14 0.20
N THR A 42 4.04 -0.39 0.97
CA THR A 42 2.58 -0.37 0.94
C THR A 42 2.09 0.91 0.29
N GLY A 43 1.26 0.78 -0.75
CA GLY A 43 0.58 1.91 -1.38
C GLY A 43 -0.68 2.28 -0.60
N VAL A 44 -0.87 3.57 -0.39
CA VAL A 44 -2.10 4.12 0.19
C VAL A 44 -2.61 5.20 -0.75
N ASP A 45 -3.80 4.99 -1.30
CA ASP A 45 -4.48 6.00 -2.10
C ASP A 45 -4.85 7.23 -1.25
N LEU A 46 -5.00 8.37 -1.92
CA LEU A 46 -5.31 9.64 -1.30
C LEU A 46 -6.82 9.89 -1.26
N ASP A 47 -7.44 10.20 -2.40
CA ASP A 47 -8.80 10.74 -2.48
C ASP A 47 -9.88 9.66 -2.41
N GLY A 48 -10.60 9.63 -1.30
CA GLY A 48 -11.58 8.59 -0.98
C GLY A 48 -11.02 7.54 -0.02
N THR A 49 -9.70 7.55 0.21
CA THR A 49 -8.99 6.57 1.03
C THR A 49 -8.37 7.22 2.27
N LEU A 50 -7.29 7.99 2.11
CA LEU A 50 -6.62 8.69 3.21
C LEU A 50 -7.25 10.06 3.52
N ALA A 51 -7.79 10.70 2.49
CA ALA A 51 -8.52 11.96 2.56
C ALA A 51 -9.94 11.76 2.03
N CYS A 52 -10.92 12.46 2.61
CA CYS A 52 -12.30 12.46 2.13
C CYS A 52 -12.38 12.99 0.70
N LEU A 53 -13.07 12.27 -0.18
CA LEU A 53 -13.34 12.73 -1.54
C LEU A 53 -14.55 13.67 -1.55
N ASP A 54 -14.34 14.94 -1.84
CA ASP A 54 -15.40 15.86 -2.24
C ASP A 54 -15.33 16.11 -3.75
N ARG A 55 -16.32 15.58 -4.48
CA ARG A 55 -16.38 15.68 -5.95
C ARG A 55 -16.69 17.09 -6.45
N ASN A 56 -17.14 17.99 -5.58
CA ASN A 56 -17.44 19.37 -5.91
C ASN A 56 -16.30 20.33 -5.51
N ALA A 57 -15.27 19.83 -4.83
CA ALA A 57 -14.12 20.63 -4.46
C ALA A 57 -13.21 20.89 -5.67
N SER A 58 -12.52 22.03 -5.63
CA SER A 58 -11.48 22.34 -6.58
C SER A 58 -10.28 21.39 -6.41
N TYR A 59 -9.64 21.05 -7.52
CA TYR A 59 -8.54 20.07 -7.58
C TYR A 59 -7.27 20.55 -6.85
N ASP A 60 -7.18 21.85 -6.54
CA ASP A 60 -6.10 22.46 -5.76
C ASP A 60 -6.18 22.15 -4.25
N LYS A 61 -7.24 21.45 -3.81
CA LYS A 61 -7.44 21.06 -2.41
C LYS A 61 -7.51 19.54 -2.27
N VAL A 62 -6.89 19.05 -1.21
CA VAL A 62 -7.07 17.68 -0.70
C VAL A 62 -8.07 17.76 0.44
N GLY A 63 -9.01 16.81 0.50
CA GLY A 63 -10.07 16.82 1.51
C GLY A 63 -9.59 16.59 2.93
N GLU A 64 -10.51 16.65 3.89
CA GLU A 64 -10.22 16.36 5.30
C GLU A 64 -9.70 14.92 5.49
N PRO A 65 -8.81 14.68 6.46
CA PRO A 65 -8.30 13.34 6.74
C PRO A 65 -9.42 12.36 7.13
N VAL A 66 -9.36 11.13 6.60
CA VAL A 66 -10.21 10.02 7.06
C VAL A 66 -9.62 9.47 8.37
N PRO A 67 -10.26 9.65 9.55
CA PRO A 67 -9.60 9.40 10.83
C PRO A 67 -9.12 7.95 11.02
N ALA A 68 -9.92 6.98 10.56
CA ALA A 68 -9.57 5.56 10.65
C ALA A 68 -8.35 5.20 9.78
N MET A 69 -8.29 5.74 8.55
CA MET A 69 -7.17 5.50 7.65
C MET A 69 -5.89 6.18 8.15
N MET A 70 -6.01 7.41 8.69
CA MET A 70 -4.89 8.09 9.35
C MET A 70 -4.34 7.29 10.53
N ALA A 71 -5.21 6.74 11.38
CA ALA A 71 -4.78 5.90 12.50
C ALA A 71 -4.04 4.64 12.03
N LEU A 72 -4.54 4.00 10.96
CA LEU A 72 -3.89 2.84 10.34
C LEU A 72 -2.53 3.19 9.74
N VAL A 73 -2.43 4.28 8.96
CA VAL A 73 -1.16 4.77 8.38
C VAL A 73 -0.14 5.07 9.47
N ARG A 74 -0.51 5.79 10.53
CA ARG A 74 0.40 6.07 11.65
C ARG A 74 0.87 4.80 12.34
N LYS A 75 -0.02 3.84 12.58
CA LYS A 75 0.34 2.53 13.15
C LYS A 75 1.35 1.79 12.27
N MET A 76 1.15 1.80 10.96
CA MET A 76 2.08 1.18 10.01
C MET A 76 3.46 1.86 10.05
N ILE A 77 3.51 3.19 10.01
CA ILE A 77 4.76 3.97 10.11
C ILE A 77 5.50 3.67 11.42
N ASN A 78 4.80 3.68 12.56
CA ASN A 78 5.37 3.40 13.87
C ASN A 78 5.94 1.98 13.99
N ASN A 79 5.42 1.05 13.18
CA ASN A 79 5.90 -0.32 13.10
C ASN A 79 6.99 -0.52 12.03
N GLY A 80 7.54 0.56 11.46
CA GLY A 80 8.62 0.49 10.47
C GLY A 80 8.17 0.10 9.06
N ILE A 81 6.86 0.07 8.78
CA ILE A 81 6.35 -0.27 7.44
C ILE A 81 6.56 0.94 6.52
N ARG A 82 7.25 0.74 5.40
CA ARG A 82 7.40 1.76 4.36
C ARG A 82 6.08 1.99 3.62
N ILE A 83 5.66 3.24 3.57
CA ILE A 83 4.44 3.69 2.89
C ILE A 83 4.81 4.64 1.76
N LYS A 84 4.12 4.50 0.63
CA LYS A 84 4.05 5.53 -0.41
C LYS A 84 2.60 5.97 -0.58
N ILE A 85 2.39 7.27 -0.78
CA ILE A 85 1.11 7.76 -1.28
C ILE A 85 1.00 7.36 -2.74
N PHE A 86 0.04 6.49 -3.05
CA PHE A 86 -0.17 5.91 -4.37
C PHE A 86 -1.44 6.47 -4.99
N THR A 87 -1.35 7.56 -5.74
CA THR A 87 -2.51 8.35 -6.15
C THR A 87 -2.44 8.79 -7.60
N ALA A 88 -3.59 8.82 -8.28
CA ALA A 88 -3.71 9.36 -9.63
C ALA A 88 -3.32 10.84 -9.73
N ARG A 89 -3.45 11.62 -8.64
CA ARG A 89 -3.01 13.03 -8.62
C ARG A 89 -1.54 13.19 -9.03
N ALA A 90 -0.69 12.19 -8.78
CA ALA A 90 0.72 12.23 -9.13
C ALA A 90 1.01 12.16 -10.65
N GLU A 91 -0.01 11.97 -11.49
CA GLU A 91 0.09 12.18 -12.94
C GLU A 91 0.36 13.64 -13.29
N ASP A 92 -0.12 14.57 -12.47
CA ASP A 92 0.14 16.00 -12.58
C ASP A 92 1.25 16.42 -11.58
N PRO A 93 2.44 16.81 -12.07
CA PRO A 93 3.52 17.28 -11.20
C PRO A 93 3.14 18.47 -10.30
N GLU A 94 2.18 19.31 -10.70
CA GLU A 94 1.71 20.45 -9.92
C GLU A 94 0.94 20.03 -8.65
N GLN A 95 0.43 18.79 -8.62
CA GLN A 95 -0.23 18.23 -7.44
C GLN A 95 0.76 17.77 -6.36
N ILE A 96 2.00 17.43 -6.72
CA ILE A 96 2.97 16.87 -5.77
C ILE A 96 3.24 17.84 -4.59
N PRO A 97 3.49 19.15 -4.80
CA PRO A 97 3.62 20.12 -3.70
C PRO A 97 2.36 20.23 -2.82
N ILE A 98 1.17 20.14 -3.41
CA ILE A 98 -0.11 20.23 -2.69
C ILE A 98 -0.26 19.03 -1.75
N ILE A 99 0.01 17.82 -2.25
CA ILE A 99 -0.03 16.59 -1.45
C ILE A 99 1.02 16.66 -0.34
N ARG A 100 2.25 17.06 -0.64
CA ARG A 100 3.32 17.22 0.37
C ARG A 100 2.90 18.18 1.49
N LYS A 101 2.29 19.32 1.12
CA LYS A 101 1.78 20.28 2.10
C LYS A 101 0.69 19.63 2.97
N TRP A 102 -0.27 18.95 2.36
CA TRP A 102 -1.35 18.28 3.10
C TRP A 102 -0.83 17.21 4.07
N LEU A 103 0.14 16.39 3.66
CA LEU A 103 0.79 15.40 4.53
C LEU A 103 1.46 16.07 5.74
N LYS A 104 2.18 17.16 5.49
CA LYS A 104 2.85 17.94 6.54
C LYS A 104 1.86 18.59 7.51
N ASP A 105 0.81 19.22 6.99
CA ASP A 105 -0.25 19.85 7.79
C ASP A 105 -0.94 18.82 8.70
N ASN A 106 -1.02 17.57 8.25
CA ASN A 106 -1.56 16.44 9.02
C ASN A 106 -0.50 15.70 9.85
N ASN A 107 0.67 16.28 10.10
CA ASN A 107 1.74 15.68 10.92
C ASN A 107 2.14 14.26 10.48
N LEU A 108 2.15 13.98 9.18
CA LEU A 108 2.78 12.78 8.62
C LEU A 108 4.25 13.08 8.29
N PRO A 109 5.14 12.08 8.34
CA PRO A 109 6.51 12.25 7.86
C PRO A 109 6.50 12.52 6.35
N GLU A 110 7.65 12.91 5.81
CA GLU A 110 7.82 12.95 4.35
C GLU A 110 7.70 11.52 3.79
N LEU A 111 6.63 11.30 3.01
CA LEU A 111 6.35 10.04 2.33
C LEU A 111 6.63 10.22 0.84
N GLU A 112 7.11 9.16 0.20
CA GLU A 112 7.19 9.09 -1.27
C GLU A 112 5.77 9.20 -1.86
N ILE A 113 5.62 9.91 -2.98
CA ILE A 113 4.36 10.06 -3.72
C ILE A 113 4.57 9.55 -5.13
N THR A 114 3.70 8.68 -5.62
CA THR A 114 3.81 8.11 -6.98
C THR A 114 2.45 7.64 -7.51
N ASN A 115 2.30 7.59 -8.84
CA ASN A 115 1.24 6.89 -9.54
C ASN A 115 1.75 5.63 -10.27
N VAL A 116 3.04 5.29 -10.13
CA VAL A 116 3.68 4.17 -10.82
C VAL A 116 3.78 2.95 -9.91
N LYS A 117 3.16 1.84 -10.32
CA LYS A 117 3.31 0.55 -9.66
C LYS A 117 4.65 -0.07 -10.01
N ASP A 118 5.34 -0.62 -9.00
CA ASP A 118 6.57 -1.38 -9.18
C ASP A 118 6.49 -2.78 -8.54
N TYR A 119 7.53 -3.59 -8.74
CA TYR A 119 7.62 -4.96 -8.24
C TYR A 119 7.66 -5.09 -6.70
N ASN A 120 7.94 -4.00 -5.99
CA ASN A 120 8.10 -3.98 -4.55
C ASN A 120 6.81 -3.53 -3.82
N MET A 121 5.75 -3.16 -4.55
CA MET A 121 4.46 -2.89 -3.94
C MET A 121 3.81 -4.20 -3.47
N GLN A 122 3.77 -4.41 -2.16
CA GLN A 122 3.22 -5.64 -1.57
C GLN A 122 1.72 -5.53 -1.25
N ARG A 123 1.25 -4.35 -0.89
CA ARG A 123 -0.15 -4.09 -0.51
C ARG A 123 -0.60 -2.73 -1.04
N LEU A 124 -1.89 -2.63 -1.36
CA LEU A 124 -2.56 -1.39 -1.74
C LEU A 124 -3.82 -1.23 -0.88
N TYR A 125 -3.99 -0.05 -0.29
CA TYR A 125 -5.24 0.42 0.30
C TYR A 125 -5.81 1.49 -0.62
N ASP A 126 -7.02 1.26 -1.14
CA ASP A 126 -7.66 2.10 -2.16
C ASP A 126 -9.17 1.84 -2.13
N ASP A 127 -9.99 2.90 -2.14
CA ASP A 127 -11.45 2.83 -2.04
C ASP A 127 -12.12 2.17 -3.25
N ARG A 128 -11.38 2.00 -4.36
CA ARG A 128 -11.88 1.43 -5.62
C ARG A 128 -11.30 0.05 -5.92
N CYS A 129 -10.40 -0.47 -5.09
CA CYS A 129 -9.75 -1.75 -5.37
C CYS A 129 -10.67 -2.96 -5.08
N ILE A 130 -10.65 -3.94 -5.98
CA ILE A 130 -11.21 -5.28 -5.75
C ILE A 130 -10.07 -6.27 -5.90
N GLN A 131 -9.85 -7.11 -4.89
CA GLN A 131 -8.82 -8.13 -4.97
C GLN A 131 -9.26 -9.24 -5.95
N VAL A 132 -8.36 -9.59 -6.87
CA VAL A 132 -8.50 -10.78 -7.70
C VAL A 132 -7.63 -11.88 -7.10
N GLU A 133 -8.19 -13.06 -6.85
CA GLU A 133 -7.39 -14.22 -6.43
C GLU A 133 -6.37 -14.55 -7.51
N ARG A 134 -5.13 -14.78 -7.06
CA ARG A 134 -3.97 -14.96 -7.92
C ARG A 134 -4.21 -16.08 -8.94
N ASN A 135 -4.06 -15.74 -10.22
CA ASN A 135 -4.15 -16.65 -11.36
C ASN A 135 -5.51 -17.35 -11.55
N THR A 136 -6.59 -16.87 -10.94
CA THR A 136 -7.92 -17.50 -11.10
C THR A 136 -8.97 -16.58 -11.70
N GLY A 137 -8.77 -15.27 -11.63
CA GLY A 137 -9.79 -14.29 -12.04
C GLY A 137 -10.98 -14.19 -11.08
N ARG A 138 -11.00 -14.97 -10.00
CA ARG A 138 -12.06 -14.93 -8.98
C ARG A 138 -11.92 -13.64 -8.18
N LEU A 139 -12.99 -12.85 -8.12
CA LEU A 139 -13.06 -11.67 -7.26
C LEU A 139 -13.19 -12.11 -5.81
N ILE A 140 -12.41 -11.50 -4.91
CA ILE A 140 -12.58 -11.58 -3.47
C ILE A 140 -13.41 -10.38 -3.08
N VAL A 141 -14.68 -10.64 -2.79
CA VAL A 141 -15.69 -9.67 -2.36
C VAL A 141 -16.37 -10.22 -1.12
N ASP A 142 -16.91 -9.33 -0.28
CA ASP A 142 -17.68 -9.77 0.88
C ASP A 142 -18.96 -10.48 0.43
N ASP A 143 -19.31 -11.58 1.10
CA ASP A 143 -20.62 -12.20 0.96
C ASP A 143 -21.66 -11.19 1.49
N LYS A 144 -22.49 -10.64 0.59
CA LYS A 144 -23.56 -9.70 0.95
C LYS A 144 -24.67 -10.37 1.75
#